data_AF-A0AAE5WQW6-F1
#
_entry.id   AF-A0AAE5WQW6-F1
#
_cell.length_a   1.000
_cell.length_b   1.000
_cell.length_c   1.000
_cell.angle_alpha   90.00
_cell.angle_beta   90.00
_cell.angle_gamma   90.00
#
_symmetry.space_group_name_H-M   'P 1'
#
loop_
_entity.id
_entity.type
_entity.pdbx_description
1 polymer ?
#
loop_
_entity_poly.entity_id
_entity_poly.type
_entity_poly.pdbx_seq_one_letter_code
_entity_poly.pdbx_strand_id
1 'polypeptide(L)'
;MIHEFLAGNENSQLRANGINADDIAEAVLEFYIEGEDDLIGLLAYALYERQKRDFVLSYRKRNAGRSPNEAELAAVAGNYLSTDLRNTLRDRASQILSSYAETYVEAMEPEIRLAAVNSQALREVRDIEKSMKRRLGFWRQVRAGFTVTLLLLLLFGAATIAAVFFHSDIVDAWNALMVPTTLRT
;
A
#
# COMPACT_ATOMS: atom_id res chain seq x y z
N MET A 1 5.49 16.32 -89.94
CA MET A 1 6.41 15.64 -89.00
C MET A 1 6.28 16.39 -87.67
N ILE A 2 5.14 16.21 -87.00
CA ILE A 2 4.97 15.39 -85.77
C ILE A 2 6.17 15.55 -84.82
N HIS A 3 6.00 16.39 -83.79
CA HIS A 3 6.65 16.20 -82.50
C HIS A 3 5.65 16.62 -81.40
N GLU A 4 4.69 15.72 -81.20
CA GLU A 4 3.85 15.57 -80.02
C GLU A 4 4.39 14.35 -79.27
N PHE A 5 5.22 14.54 -78.25
CA PHE A 5 5.70 13.58 -77.22
C PHE A 5 6.85 14.31 -76.50
N LEU A 6 6.77 14.83 -75.28
CA LEU A 6 6.68 14.12 -73.99
C LEU A 6 6.54 15.18 -72.87
N ALA A 7 5.39 15.85 -72.78
CA ALA A 7 5.07 16.75 -71.66
C ALA A 7 4.00 16.13 -70.75
N GLY A 8 4.10 14.83 -70.49
CA GLY A 8 3.10 14.10 -69.72
C GLY A 8 3.70 12.89 -69.04
N ASN A 9 4.33 13.07 -67.88
CA ASN A 9 4.40 12.01 -66.88
C ASN A 9 4.77 12.49 -65.46
N GLU A 10 5.55 13.56 -65.30
CA GLU A 10 6.05 13.91 -63.96
C GLU A 10 4.97 14.47 -63.02
N ASN A 11 3.95 15.15 -63.56
CA ASN A 11 2.83 15.67 -62.77
C ASN A 11 1.72 14.63 -62.48
N SER A 12 1.82 13.42 -63.05
CA SER A 12 0.83 12.35 -62.87
C SER A 12 1.18 11.44 -61.69
N GLN A 13 2.44 11.37 -61.28
CA GLN A 13 2.85 10.58 -60.10
C GLN A 13 2.59 11.32 -58.78
N LEU A 14 2.61 12.66 -58.79
CA LEU A 14 2.24 13.49 -57.63
C LEU A 14 0.72 13.52 -57.36
N ARG A 15 -0.10 13.04 -58.30
CA ARG A 15 -1.57 12.93 -58.15
C ARG A 15 -2.06 11.52 -57.81
N ALA A 16 -1.14 10.56 -57.64
CA ALA A 16 -1.44 9.16 -57.41
C ALA A 16 -0.93 8.62 -56.06
N ASN A 17 -0.44 9.49 -55.17
CA ASN A 17 -0.24 9.11 -53.77
C ASN A 17 -1.50 9.52 -52.99
N GLY A 18 -2.58 8.78 -53.25
CA GLY A 18 -3.82 8.93 -52.48
C GLY A 18 -3.47 8.70 -51.02
N ILE A 19 -3.74 9.69 -50.18
CA ILE A 19 -3.59 9.54 -48.73
C ILE A 19 -4.51 8.38 -48.34
N ASN A 20 -3.92 7.20 -48.12
CA ASN A 20 -4.70 6.01 -47.80
C ASN A 20 -5.28 6.18 -46.39
N ALA A 21 -6.49 5.69 -46.17
CA ALA A 21 -7.14 5.78 -44.86
C ALA A 21 -6.28 5.13 -43.75
N ASP A 22 -5.53 4.09 -44.11
CA ASP A 22 -4.60 3.40 -43.22
C ASP A 22 -3.40 4.28 -42.83
N ASP A 23 -2.84 5.05 -43.77
CA ASP A 23 -1.72 5.96 -43.50
C ASP A 23 -2.13 7.10 -42.54
N ILE A 24 -3.38 7.58 -42.67
CA ILE A 24 -3.94 8.58 -41.75
C ILE A 24 -4.11 7.98 -40.35
N ALA A 25 -4.58 6.74 -40.26
CA ALA A 25 -4.77 6.08 -38.98
C ALA A 25 -3.44 5.89 -38.24
N GLU A 26 -2.39 5.46 -38.95
CA GLU A 26 -1.04 5.32 -38.40
C GLU A 26 -0.48 6.67 -37.94
N ALA A 27 -0.61 7.72 -38.78
CA ALA A 27 -0.16 9.05 -38.41
C ALA A 27 -0.88 9.62 -37.18
N VAL A 28 -2.18 9.34 -37.02
CA VAL A 28 -2.92 9.74 -35.81
C VAL A 28 -2.47 8.91 -34.60
N LEU A 29 -2.19 7.62 -34.77
CA LEU A 29 -1.68 6.77 -33.70
C LEU A 29 -0.34 7.32 -33.15
N GLU A 30 0.64 7.53 -34.04
CA GLU A 30 1.96 8.08 -33.70
C GLU A 30 1.85 9.48 -33.08
N PHE A 31 0.89 10.29 -33.54
CA PHE A 31 0.69 11.63 -32.99
C PHE A 31 0.18 11.62 -31.54
N TYR A 32 -0.62 10.62 -31.17
CA TYR A 32 -1.24 10.55 -29.84
C TYR A 32 -0.40 9.81 -28.81
N ILE A 33 0.47 8.88 -29.22
CA ILE A 33 1.25 8.01 -28.34
C ILE A 33 2.71 8.46 -28.29
N GLU A 34 3.21 8.80 -27.11
CA GLU A 34 4.60 9.25 -26.93
C GLU A 34 5.59 8.11 -26.62
N GLY A 35 5.10 6.91 -26.30
CA GLY A 35 5.92 5.73 -25.98
C GLY A 35 5.08 4.47 -25.71
N GLU A 36 5.74 3.33 -25.58
CA GLU A 36 5.07 2.02 -25.44
C GLU A 36 4.16 1.90 -24.21
N ASP A 37 4.53 2.57 -23.10
CA ASP A 37 3.79 2.56 -21.84
C ASP A 37 2.87 3.80 -21.65
N ASP A 38 2.59 4.55 -22.71
CA ASP A 38 1.75 5.76 -22.65
C ASP A 38 0.25 5.40 -22.61
N LEU A 39 -0.23 4.95 -21.45
CA LEU A 39 -1.64 4.64 -21.20
C LEU A 39 -2.57 5.83 -21.49
N ILE A 40 -2.12 7.06 -21.21
CA ILE A 40 -2.89 8.27 -21.50
C ILE A 40 -3.02 8.45 -23.02
N GLY A 41 -1.93 8.27 -23.76
CA GLY A 41 -1.91 8.32 -25.23
C GLY A 41 -2.78 7.25 -25.87
N LEU A 42 -2.68 6.00 -25.40
CA LEU A 42 -3.51 4.88 -25.87
C LEU A 42 -5.00 5.15 -25.65
N LEU A 43 -5.36 5.65 -24.46
CA LEU A 43 -6.75 5.97 -24.16
C LEU A 43 -7.22 7.20 -24.95
N ALA A 44 -6.37 8.21 -25.14
CA ALA A 44 -6.68 9.38 -25.96
C ALA A 44 -6.92 8.98 -27.44
N TYR A 45 -6.12 8.06 -27.97
CA TYR A 45 -6.32 7.47 -29.29
C TYR A 45 -7.65 6.71 -29.38
N ALA A 46 -8.00 5.91 -28.36
CA ALA A 46 -9.29 5.22 -28.32
C ALA A 46 -10.48 6.21 -28.28
N LEU A 47 -10.33 7.35 -27.61
CA LEU A 47 -11.32 8.43 -27.62
C LEU A 47 -11.46 9.07 -29.01
N TYR A 48 -10.34 9.24 -29.73
CA TYR A 48 -10.35 9.65 -31.13
C TYR A 48 -11.12 8.67 -32.01
N GLU A 49 -10.83 7.36 -31.93
CA GLU A 49 -11.51 6.32 -32.72
C GLU A 49 -13.02 6.33 -32.47
N ARG A 50 -13.43 6.55 -31.21
CA ARG A 50 -14.83 6.76 -30.85
C ARG A 50 -15.43 8.00 -31.53
N GLN A 51 -14.75 9.14 -31.50
CA GLN A 51 -15.21 10.37 -32.16
C GLN A 51 -15.32 10.21 -33.68
N LYS A 52 -14.35 9.53 -34.31
CA LYS A 52 -14.37 9.21 -35.75
C LYS A 52 -15.60 8.42 -36.12
N ARG A 53 -15.92 7.37 -35.35
CA ARG A 53 -17.14 6.56 -35.56
C ARG A 53 -18.39 7.41 -35.40
N ASP A 54 -18.47 8.22 -34.34
CA ASP A 54 -19.63 9.06 -34.08
C ASP A 54 -19.82 10.12 -35.19
N PHE A 55 -18.73 10.65 -35.75
CA PHE A 55 -18.75 11.48 -36.95
C PHE A 55 -19.37 10.73 -38.14
N VAL A 56 -18.87 9.54 -38.49
CA VAL A 56 -19.39 8.74 -39.62
C VAL A 56 -20.88 8.44 -39.45
N LEU A 57 -21.31 8.07 -38.24
CA LEU A 57 -22.72 7.82 -37.93
C LEU A 57 -23.57 9.09 -38.08
N SER A 58 -23.10 10.22 -37.55
CA SER A 58 -23.77 11.51 -37.69
C SER A 58 -23.85 11.98 -39.15
N TYR A 59 -22.82 11.67 -39.93
CA TYR A 59 -22.72 12.03 -41.35
C TYR A 59 -23.76 11.24 -42.15
N ARG A 60 -23.83 9.92 -41.96
CA ARG A 60 -24.83 9.06 -42.61
C ARG A 60 -26.25 9.52 -42.31
N LYS A 61 -26.54 9.87 -41.06
CA LYS A 61 -27.87 10.39 -40.66
C LYS A 61 -28.22 11.69 -41.40
N ARG A 62 -27.24 12.58 -41.59
CA ARG A 62 -27.42 13.87 -42.28
C ARG A 62 -27.46 13.77 -43.81
N ASN A 63 -26.89 12.71 -44.37
CA ASN A 63 -26.69 12.56 -45.82
C ASN A 63 -27.44 11.34 -46.39
N ALA A 64 -28.67 11.11 -45.94
CA ALA A 64 -29.56 10.06 -46.46
C ALA A 64 -28.91 8.65 -46.51
N GLY A 65 -28.09 8.32 -45.52
CA GLY A 65 -27.40 7.02 -45.43
C GLY A 65 -26.08 6.94 -46.20
N ARG A 66 -25.69 7.98 -46.96
CA ARG A 66 -24.40 8.02 -47.65
C ARG A 66 -23.24 8.06 -46.65
N SER A 67 -22.21 7.25 -46.89
CA SER A 67 -20.94 7.34 -46.14
C SER A 67 -20.10 8.52 -46.63
N PRO A 68 -19.29 9.15 -45.74
CA PRO A 68 -18.35 10.17 -46.18
C PRO A 68 -17.32 9.56 -47.15
N ASN A 69 -16.91 10.33 -48.16
CA ASN A 69 -15.83 9.95 -49.06
C ASN A 69 -14.45 10.26 -48.42
N GLU A 70 -13.35 9.80 -49.03
CA GLU A 70 -12.00 10.00 -48.50
C GLU A 70 -11.62 11.47 -48.33
N ALA A 71 -12.03 12.34 -49.24
CA ALA A 71 -11.75 13.77 -49.13
C ALA A 71 -12.49 14.43 -47.94
N GLU A 72 -13.74 14.01 -47.71
CA GLU A 72 -14.56 14.45 -46.57
C GLU A 72 -14.00 13.91 -45.24
N LEU A 73 -13.48 12.68 -45.23
CA LEU A 73 -12.78 12.12 -44.08
C LEU A 73 -11.46 12.85 -43.81
N ALA A 74 -10.64 13.08 -44.84
CA ALA A 74 -9.36 13.77 -44.72
C ALA A 74 -9.52 15.21 -44.21
N ALA A 75 -10.56 15.92 -44.66
CA ALA A 75 -10.88 17.27 -44.19
C ALA A 75 -11.19 17.31 -42.68
N VAL A 76 -11.77 16.25 -42.13
CA VAL A 76 -12.03 16.14 -40.69
C VAL A 76 -10.82 15.55 -39.96
N ALA A 77 -10.06 14.67 -40.60
CA ALA A 77 -8.82 14.08 -40.09
C ALA A 77 -7.74 15.11 -39.79
N GLY A 78 -7.63 16.16 -40.60
CA GLY A 78 -6.73 17.28 -40.31
C GLY A 78 -6.99 17.95 -38.96
N ASN A 79 -8.24 17.98 -38.49
CA ASN A 79 -8.55 18.48 -37.14
C ASN A 79 -8.08 17.52 -36.04
N TYR A 80 -8.06 16.21 -36.31
CA TYR A 80 -7.62 15.19 -35.36
C TYR A 80 -6.11 15.22 -35.11
N LEU A 81 -5.34 15.73 -36.06
CA LEU A 81 -3.89 15.95 -35.96
C LEU A 81 -3.53 17.33 -35.37
N SER A 82 -4.48 18.03 -34.75
CA SER A 82 -4.20 19.29 -34.06
C SER A 82 -3.70 19.07 -32.64
N THR A 83 -2.70 19.85 -32.23
CA THR A 83 -2.13 19.79 -30.87
C THR A 83 -3.17 20.11 -29.80
N ASP A 84 -4.10 21.04 -30.09
CA ASP A 84 -5.18 21.42 -29.17
C ASP A 84 -6.13 20.25 -28.88
N LEU A 85 -6.59 19.56 -29.94
CA LEU A 85 -7.46 18.40 -29.76
C LEU A 85 -6.73 17.25 -29.09
N ARG A 86 -5.47 17.02 -29.45
CA ARG A 86 -4.61 16.03 -28.79
C ARG A 86 -4.56 16.28 -27.28
N ASN A 87 -4.23 17.50 -26.87
CA ASN A 87 -4.16 17.87 -25.46
C ASN A 87 -5.52 17.69 -24.78
N THR A 88 -6.60 18.13 -25.42
CA THR A 88 -7.96 17.94 -24.91
C THR A 88 -8.32 16.47 -24.67
N LEU A 89 -7.98 15.58 -25.62
CA LEU A 89 -8.26 14.16 -25.49
C LEU A 89 -7.33 13.47 -24.48
N ARG A 90 -6.06 13.88 -24.38
CA ARG A 90 -5.13 13.41 -23.35
C ARG A 90 -5.57 13.84 -21.95
N ASP A 91 -6.05 15.07 -21.78
CA ASP A 91 -6.60 15.56 -20.50
C ASP A 91 -7.84 14.77 -20.10
N ARG A 92 -8.76 14.50 -21.04
CA ARG A 92 -9.93 13.64 -20.79
C ARG A 92 -9.53 12.21 -20.44
N ALA A 93 -8.56 11.64 -21.14
CA ALA A 93 -8.03 10.32 -20.85
C ALA A 93 -7.44 10.25 -19.44
N SER A 94 -6.65 11.27 -19.05
CA SER A 94 -6.11 11.41 -17.70
C SER A 94 -7.19 11.48 -16.63
N GLN A 95 -8.27 12.24 -16.87
CA GLN A 95 -9.42 12.33 -15.95
C GLN A 95 -10.14 10.98 -15.81
N ILE A 96 -10.37 10.25 -16.92
CA ILE A 96 -11.01 8.93 -16.90
C ILE A 96 -10.17 7.94 -16.09
N LEU A 97 -8.85 7.89 -16.34
CA LEU A 97 -7.95 7.01 -15.61
C LEU A 97 -7.90 7.37 -14.12
N SER A 98 -7.85 8.65 -13.78
CA SER A 98 -7.85 9.13 -12.40
C SER A 98 -9.14 8.74 -11.67
N SER A 99 -10.30 8.94 -12.31
CA SER A 99 -11.60 8.57 -11.74
C SER A 99 -11.73 7.05 -11.56
N TYR A 100 -11.22 6.26 -12.50
CA TYR A 100 -11.20 4.80 -12.38
C TYR A 100 -10.31 4.36 -11.21
N ALA A 101 -9.12 4.96 -11.07
CA ALA A 101 -8.21 4.68 -9.97
C ALA A 101 -8.82 5.04 -8.61
N GLU A 102 -9.46 6.20 -8.49
CA GLU A 102 -10.15 6.64 -7.28
C GLU A 102 -11.29 5.68 -6.90
N THR A 103 -12.13 5.31 -7.87
CA THR A 103 -13.21 4.31 -7.66
C THR A 103 -12.66 2.98 -7.14
N TYR A 104 -11.51 2.53 -7.67
CA TYR A 104 -10.89 1.27 -7.27
C TYR A 104 -10.23 1.36 -5.87
N VAL A 105 -9.58 2.48 -5.57
CA VAL A 105 -8.99 2.75 -4.25
C VAL A 105 -10.09 2.83 -3.17
N GLU A 106 -11.20 3.52 -3.45
CA GLU A 106 -12.36 3.58 -2.55
C GLU A 106 -12.97 2.18 -2.32
N ALA A 107 -13.04 1.35 -3.36
CA ALA A 107 -13.52 -0.03 -3.25
C ALA A 107 -12.58 -0.94 -2.42
N MET A 108 -11.27 -0.65 -2.40
CA MET A 108 -10.26 -1.37 -1.60
C MET A 108 -10.00 -0.78 -0.22
N GLU A 109 -10.50 0.43 0.07
CA GLU A 109 -10.39 1.07 1.36
C GLU A 109 -10.77 0.20 2.57
N PRO A 110 -11.84 -0.63 2.55
CA PRO A 110 -12.16 -1.50 3.70
C PRO A 110 -11.09 -2.57 3.97
N GLU A 111 -10.47 -3.14 2.92
CA GLU A 111 -9.42 -4.15 3.08
C GLU A 111 -8.13 -3.56 3.64
N ILE A 112 -7.75 -2.35 3.18
CA ILE A 112 -6.60 -1.61 3.70
C ILE A 112 -6.80 -1.26 5.18
N ARG A 113 -8.02 -0.83 5.56
CA ARG A 113 -8.36 -0.55 6.96
C ARG A 113 -8.32 -1.81 7.83
N LEU A 114 -8.84 -2.95 7.35
CA LEU A 114 -8.77 -4.23 8.08
C LEU A 114 -7.33 -4.70 8.27
N ALA A 115 -6.48 -4.61 7.24
CA ALA A 115 -5.06 -4.94 7.34
C ALA A 115 -4.30 -4.02 8.32
N ALA A 116 -4.59 -2.71 8.28
CA ALA A 116 -3.97 -1.73 9.17
C ALA A 116 -4.39 -1.94 10.63
N VAL A 117 -5.68 -2.14 10.90
CA VAL A 117 -6.21 -2.39 12.25
C VAL A 117 -5.66 -3.70 12.81
N ASN A 118 -5.58 -4.77 12.02
CA ASN A 118 -5.02 -6.04 12.48
C ASN A 118 -3.52 -5.89 12.84
N SER A 119 -2.77 -5.11 12.06
CA SER A 119 -1.35 -4.85 12.35
C SER A 119 -1.12 -4.04 13.64
N GLN A 120 -2.02 -3.12 13.98
CA GLN A 120 -1.98 -2.34 15.22
C GLN A 120 -2.45 -3.18 16.41
N ALA A 121 -3.55 -3.93 16.25
CA ALA A 121 -4.06 -4.86 17.26
C ALA A 121 -3.02 -5.93 17.63
N LEU A 122 -2.28 -6.48 16.65
CA LEU A 122 -1.19 -7.44 16.90
C LEU A 122 0.01 -6.83 17.64
N ARG A 123 0.24 -5.51 17.54
CA ARG A 123 1.27 -4.82 18.35
C ARG A 123 0.78 -4.63 19.78
N GLU A 124 -0.46 -4.18 19.96
CA GLU A 124 -1.06 -4.00 21.28
C GLU A 124 -1.16 -5.33 22.06
N VAL A 125 -1.57 -6.42 21.40
CA VAL A 125 -1.61 -7.76 22.02
C VAL A 125 -0.22 -8.20 22.48
N ARG A 126 0.84 -7.90 21.72
CA ARG A 126 2.23 -8.23 22.08
C ARG A 126 2.74 -7.44 23.29
N ASP A 127 2.32 -6.19 23.40
CA ASP A 127 2.68 -5.33 24.53
C ASP A 127 1.86 -5.68 25.80
N ILE A 128 0.61 -6.12 25.63
CA ILE A 128 -0.22 -6.69 26.69
C ILE A 128 0.39 -8.02 27.19
N GLU A 129 0.86 -8.89 26.30
CA GLU A 129 1.52 -10.15 26.70
C GLU A 129 2.80 -9.90 27.50
N LYS A 130 3.64 -8.95 27.06
CA LYS A 130 4.88 -8.57 27.77
C LYS A 130 4.62 -7.95 29.14
N SER A 131 3.55 -7.16 29.28
CA SER A 131 3.19 -6.54 30.56
C SER A 131 2.54 -7.54 31.53
N MET A 132 1.71 -8.47 31.03
CA MET A 132 1.14 -9.53 31.85
C MET A 132 2.19 -10.51 32.40
N LYS A 133 3.17 -10.94 31.58
CA LYS A 133 4.27 -11.80 32.04
C LYS A 133 5.10 -11.16 33.15
N ARG A 134 5.35 -9.84 33.07
CA ARG A 134 6.02 -9.08 34.15
C ARG A 134 5.18 -9.00 35.42
N ARG A 135 3.87 -8.79 35.30
CA ARG A 135 2.95 -8.69 36.45
C ARG A 135 2.76 -10.02 37.19
N LEU A 136 2.73 -11.14 36.46
CA LEU A 136 2.71 -12.50 37.01
C LEU A 136 4.04 -12.86 37.72
N GLY A 137 5.18 -12.47 37.13
CA GLY A 137 6.50 -12.65 37.74
C GLY A 137 6.68 -11.86 39.05
N PHE A 138 6.21 -10.60 39.06
CA PHE A 138 6.26 -9.72 40.22
C PHE A 138 5.48 -10.29 41.41
N TRP A 139 4.23 -10.73 41.22
CA TRP A 139 3.43 -11.30 42.32
C TRP A 139 3.98 -12.61 42.87
N ARG A 140 4.60 -13.45 42.02
CA ARG A 140 5.30 -14.65 42.49
C ARG A 140 6.50 -14.30 43.36
N GLN A 141 7.28 -13.28 42.97
CA GLN A 141 8.44 -12.81 43.71
C GLN A 141 8.05 -12.14 45.04
N VAL A 142 6.98 -11.34 45.05
CA VAL A 142 6.45 -10.72 46.28
C VAL A 142 6.01 -11.78 47.29
N ARG A 143 5.30 -12.83 46.85
CA ARG A 143 4.89 -13.93 47.74
C ARG A 143 6.08 -14.70 48.29
N ALA A 144 7.09 -15.00 47.46
CA ALA A 144 8.31 -15.69 47.88
C ALA A 144 9.09 -14.87 48.93
N GLY A 145 9.24 -13.56 48.72
CA GLY A 145 9.85 -12.66 49.69
C GLY A 145 9.12 -12.69 51.03
N PHE A 146 7.79 -12.49 51.01
CA PHE A 146 6.98 -12.50 52.23
C PHE A 146 7.10 -13.82 53.01
N THR A 147 7.10 -14.97 52.33
CA THR A 147 7.27 -16.28 52.98
C THR A 147 8.64 -16.44 53.65
N VAL A 148 9.71 -15.96 53.01
CA VAL A 148 11.06 -16.05 53.58
C VAL A 148 11.19 -15.16 54.82
N THR A 149 10.68 -13.93 54.75
CA THR A 149 10.71 -13.00 55.89
C THR A 149 9.88 -13.53 57.06
N LEU A 150 8.71 -14.11 56.79
CA LEU A 150 7.86 -14.73 57.80
C LEU A 150 8.57 -15.92 58.50
N LEU A 151 9.23 -16.79 57.73
CA LEU A 151 9.99 -17.91 58.27
C LEU A 151 11.17 -17.45 59.12
N LEU A 152 11.89 -16.41 58.67
CA LEU A 152 12.98 -15.81 59.45
C LEU A 152 12.48 -15.22 60.77
N LEU A 153 11.35 -14.50 60.76
CA LEU A 153 10.76 -13.96 61.97
C LEU A 153 10.32 -15.07 62.94
N LEU A 154 9.74 -16.15 62.43
CA LEU A 154 9.38 -17.31 63.23
C LEU A 154 10.62 -17.97 63.85
N LEU A 155 11.68 -18.12 63.07
CA LEU A 155 12.92 -18.73 63.52
C LEU A 155 13.62 -17.87 64.59
N PHE A 156 13.71 -16.56 64.38
CA PHE A 156 14.24 -15.64 65.39
C PHE A 156 13.36 -15.59 66.64
N GLY A 157 12.03 -15.60 66.50
CA GLY A 157 11.11 -15.66 67.63
C GLY A 157 11.26 -16.95 68.44
N ALA A 158 11.42 -18.10 67.77
CA ALA A 158 11.68 -19.36 68.45
C ALA A 158 13.06 -19.34 69.16
N ALA A 159 14.08 -18.77 68.52
CA ALA A 159 15.41 -18.65 69.10
C ALA A 159 15.43 -17.72 70.34
N THR A 160 14.69 -16.61 70.33
CA THR A 160 14.59 -15.72 71.51
C THR A 160 13.84 -16.38 72.65
N ILE A 161 12.74 -17.09 72.37
CA ILE A 161 12.00 -17.85 73.39
C ILE A 161 12.89 -18.93 74.01
N ALA A 162 13.62 -19.69 73.18
CA ALA A 162 14.58 -20.69 73.65
C ALA A 162 15.69 -20.06 74.50
N ALA A 163 16.27 -18.93 74.05
CA ALA A 163 17.31 -18.24 74.80
C ALA A 163 16.83 -17.76 76.19
N VAL A 164 15.58 -17.31 76.31
CA VAL A 164 15.00 -16.92 77.60
C VAL A 164 14.76 -18.14 78.50
N PHE A 165 14.22 -19.23 77.96
CA PHE A 165 13.95 -20.44 78.74
C PHE A 165 15.24 -21.14 79.21
N PHE A 166 16.25 -21.22 78.37
CA PHE A 166 17.53 -21.85 78.71
C PHE A 166 18.51 -20.90 79.41
N HIS A 167 18.15 -19.62 79.63
CA HIS A 167 19.02 -18.68 80.34
C HIS A 167 19.32 -19.15 81.77
N SER A 168 18.32 -19.66 82.50
CA SER A 168 18.53 -20.19 83.84
C SER A 168 19.41 -21.44 83.81
N ASP A 169 19.12 -22.40 82.94
CA ASP A 169 19.84 -23.69 82.91
C ASP A 169 21.30 -23.54 82.46
N ILE A 170 21.58 -22.64 81.51
CA ILE A 170 22.95 -22.37 81.04
C ILE A 170 23.75 -21.60 82.10
N VAL A 171 23.14 -20.61 82.76
CA VAL A 171 23.79 -19.84 83.83
C VAL A 171 24.01 -20.71 85.07
N ASP A 172 23.06 -21.57 85.42
CA ASP A 172 23.17 -22.49 86.55
C ASP A 172 24.18 -23.60 86.28
N ALA A 173 24.23 -24.17 85.07
CA ALA A 173 25.27 -25.13 84.69
C ALA A 173 26.67 -24.50 84.69
N TRP A 174 26.79 -23.24 84.23
CA TRP A 174 28.04 -22.48 84.27
C TRP A 174 28.48 -22.15 85.70
N ASN A 175 27.55 -21.72 86.54
CA ASN A 175 27.81 -21.45 87.96
C ASN A 175 28.18 -22.74 88.70
N ALA A 176 27.49 -23.85 88.44
CA ALA A 176 27.79 -25.16 89.02
C ALA A 176 29.19 -25.67 88.64
N LEU A 177 29.68 -25.34 87.44
CA LEU A 177 31.03 -25.66 87.01
C LEU A 177 32.09 -24.78 87.69
N MET A 178 31.71 -23.57 88.14
CA MET A 178 32.59 -22.63 88.84
C MET A 178 32.58 -22.76 90.36
N VAL A 179 31.72 -23.60 90.95
CA VAL A 179 31.77 -23.89 92.38
C VAL A 179 32.95 -24.84 92.66
N PRO A 180 33.98 -24.43 93.42
CA PRO A 180 35.10 -25.29 93.76
C PRO A 180 34.63 -26.44 94.64
N THR A 181 34.88 -27.67 94.21
CA THR A 181 34.58 -28.91 94.93
C THR A 181 35.43 -29.02 96.20
N THR A 182 34.93 -28.53 97.33
CA THR A 182 35.52 -28.85 98.63
C THR A 182 35.16 -30.28 99.00
N LEU A 183 36.04 -31.22 98.67
CA LEU A 183 36.02 -32.60 99.16
C LEU A 183 36.22 -32.58 100.69
N ARG A 184 35.23 -33.07 101.45
CA ARG A 184 35.40 -33.41 102.87
C ARG A 184 35.40 -34.94 103.00
N THR A 185 36.57 -35.46 103.32
CA THR A 185 36.85 -36.77 103.92
C THR A 185 36.13 -36.95 105.24
#